data_AF-A0A0F3SXK7-F1
#
_entry.id   AF-A0A0F3SXK7-F1
#
_cell.length_a   1.000
_cell.length_b   1.000
_cell.length_c   1.000
_cell.angle_alpha   90.00
_cell.angle_beta   90.00
_cell.angle_gamma   90.00
#
_symmetry.space_group_name_H-M   'P 1'
#
loop_
_entity.id
_entity.type
_entity.pdbx_description
1 polymer ?
#
loop_
_entity_poly.entity_id
_entity_poly.type
_entity_poly.pdbx_seq_one_letter_code
_entity_poly.pdbx_strand_id
1 'polypeptide(L)' 'MEEIKQSATVMIDHEILNELKKLQFDIVRRMNESGIYGRAATPTIGHLARVLLRERLGIATSEA' A
#
# COMPACT_ATOMS: atom_id res chain seq x y z
N MET A 1 2.35 -33.66 15.31
CA MET A 1 2.25 -32.20 15.54
C MET A 1 2.34 -31.55 14.18
N GLU A 2 1.22 -31.40 13.50
CA GLU A 2 1.15 -30.83 12.17
C GLU A 2 0.15 -29.67 12.16
N GLU A 3 0.60 -28.60 11.50
CA GLU A 3 -0.22 -27.66 10.73
C GLU A 3 -1.25 -26.78 11.44
N ILE A 4 -0.80 -25.59 11.89
CA ILE A 4 -1.55 -24.35 11.61
C ILE A 4 -0.55 -23.23 11.27
N LYS A 5 0.10 -23.32 10.10
CA LYS A 5 0.52 -22.10 9.38
C LYS A 5 -0.63 -21.70 8.47
N GLN A 6 -1.78 -21.36 9.05
CA GLN A 6 -2.82 -20.65 8.31
C GLN A 6 -2.29 -19.24 8.08
N SER A 7 -1.60 -19.07 6.96
CA SER A 7 -1.32 -17.78 6.36
C SER A 7 -2.69 -17.13 6.12
N ALA A 8 -3.13 -16.30 7.05
CA ALA A 8 -4.36 -15.54 6.92
C ALA A 8 -4.13 -14.53 5.80
N THR A 9 -4.43 -14.95 4.56
CA THR A 9 -4.56 -14.05 3.43
C THR A 9 -5.77 -13.19 3.73
N VAL A 10 -5.56 -12.05 4.38
CA VAL A 10 -6.60 -11.06 4.60
C VAL A 10 -7.04 -10.59 3.22
N MET A 11 -8.21 -11.04 2.79
CA MET A 11 -8.82 -10.55 1.57
C MET A 11 -9.18 -9.10 1.78
N ILE A 12 -8.50 -8.22 1.04
CA ILE A 12 -8.92 -6.82 0.94
C ILE A 12 -10.23 -6.81 0.17
N ASP A 13 -11.24 -6.15 0.73
CA ASP A 13 -12.52 -5.92 0.06
C ASP A 13 -12.29 -5.34 -1.35
N HIS A 14 -13.06 -5.76 -2.34
CA HIS A 14 -12.89 -5.32 -3.72
C HIS A 14 -13.05 -3.81 -3.87
N GLU A 15 -13.92 -3.18 -3.09
CA GLU A 15 -14.09 -1.73 -3.06
C GLU A 15 -12.79 -1.06 -2.60
N ILE A 16 -12.25 -1.52 -1.47
CA ILE A 16 -10.99 -0.99 -0.91
C ILE A 16 -9.83 -1.22 -1.87
N LEU A 17 -9.75 -2.40 -2.50
CA LEU A 17 -8.72 -2.70 -3.48
C LEU A 17 -8.78 -1.76 -4.68
N ASN A 18 -9.97 -1.42 -5.16
CA ASN A 18 -10.15 -0.49 -6.26
C ASN A 18 -9.72 0.93 -5.90
N GLU A 19 -10.06 1.41 -4.70
CA GLU A 19 -9.62 2.72 -4.24
C GLU A 19 -8.10 2.79 -4.05
N LEU A 20 -7.48 1.73 -3.52
CA LEU A 20 -6.02 1.64 -3.43
C LEU A 20 -5.34 1.65 -4.80
N LYS A 21 -5.93 1.01 -5.82
CA LYS A 21 -5.43 1.04 -7.20
C LYS A 21 -5.52 2.43 -7.82
N LYS A 22 -6.63 3.16 -7.59
CA LYS A 22 -6.78 4.56 -8.03
C LYS A 22 -5.72 5.45 -7.37
N LEU A 23 -5.53 5.31 -6.06
CA LEU A 23 -4.50 6.04 -5.33
C LEU A 23 -3.10 5.73 -5.86
N GLN A 24 -2.77 4.45 -6.10
CA GLN A 24 -1.48 4.06 -6.68
C GLN A 24 -1.29 4.69 -8.07
N PHE A 25 -2.31 4.70 -8.91
CA PHE A 25 -2.27 5.32 -10.22
C PHE A 25 -2.02 6.83 -10.13
N ASP A 26 -2.70 7.54 -9.23
CA ASP A 26 -2.49 8.97 -9.01
C ASP A 26 -1.07 9.30 -8.52
N ILE A 27 -0.51 8.47 -7.64
CA ILE A 27 0.88 8.62 -7.18
C ILE A 27 1.84 8.44 -8.35
N VAL A 28 1.67 7.38 -9.16
CA VAL A 28 2.49 7.15 -10.35
C VAL A 28 2.40 8.31 -11.33
N ARG A 29 1.19 8.85 -11.55
CA ARG A 29 1.00 10.03 -12.40
C ARG A 29 1.78 11.24 -11.87
N ARG A 30 1.72 11.53 -10.57
CA ARG A 30 2.49 12.61 -9.94
C ARG A 30 4.01 12.37 -10.02
N MET A 31 4.45 11.12 -9.87
CA MET A 31 5.86 10.75 -10.04
C MET A 31 6.33 11.01 -11.47
N ASN A 32 5.50 10.70 -12.47
CA ASN A 32 5.78 11.01 -13.88
C ASN A 32 5.87 12.51 -14.12
N GLU A 33 4.89 13.27 -13.63
CA GLU A 33 4.85 14.74 -13.74
C GLU A 33 6.05 15.42 -13.08
N SER A 34 6.54 14.84 -11.98
CA SER A 34 7.71 15.34 -11.25
C SER A 34 9.04 14.83 -11.82
N GLY A 35 9.02 13.98 -12.86
CA GLY A 35 10.22 13.42 -13.49
C GLY A 35 11.00 12.41 -12.62
N ILE A 36 10.38 11.87 -11.57
CA ILE A 36 10.99 10.93 -10.63
C ILE A 36 10.54 9.49 -10.85
N TYR A 37 9.58 9.25 -11.75
CA TYR A 37 9.18 7.90 -12.11
C TYR A 37 10.37 7.10 -12.68
N GLY A 38 10.56 5.88 -12.18
CA GLY A 38 11.72 5.05 -12.48
C GLY A 38 13.01 5.42 -11.73
N ARG A 39 13.04 6.56 -11.02
CA ARG A 39 14.15 6.97 -10.13
C ARG A 39 13.87 6.68 -8.66
N ALA A 40 12.59 6.60 -8.28
CA ALA A 40 12.13 6.23 -6.96
C ALA A 40 11.25 4.97 -7.03
N ALA A 41 11.24 4.19 -5.94
CA ALA A 41 10.42 3.00 -5.84
C ALA A 41 8.92 3.38 -5.86
N THR A 42 8.18 2.80 -6.80
CA THR A 42 6.72 2.97 -6.86
C THR A 42 6.08 2.23 -5.67
N PRO A 43 5.20 2.87 -4.90
CA PRO A 43 4.55 2.21 -3.77
C PRO A 43 3.65 1.07 -4.25
N THR A 44 3.69 -0.06 -3.55
CA THR A 44 2.80 -1.21 -3.80
C THR A 44 1.45 -0.99 -3.11
N ILE A 45 0.40 -1.68 -3.57
CA ILE A 45 -0.92 -1.66 -2.91
C ILE A 45 -0.82 -2.03 -1.42
N GLY A 46 -0.02 -3.05 -1.09
CA GLY A 46 0.19 -3.45 0.30
C GLY A 46 0.91 -2.39 1.14
N HIS A 47 1.86 -1.65 0.56
CA HIS A 47 2.50 -0.52 1.22
C HIS A 47 1.49 0.61 1.48
N LEU A 48 0.69 0.98 0.49
CA LEU A 48 -0.35 2.01 0.64
C LEU A 48 -1.36 1.65 1.73
N ALA A 49 -1.87 0.41 1.71
CA ALA A 49 -2.77 -0.08 2.75
C ALA A 49 -2.14 0.00 4.15
N ARG A 50 -0.86 -0.37 4.28
CA ARG A 50 -0.13 -0.30 5.54
C ARG A 50 0.01 1.13 6.05
N VAL A 51 0.36 2.08 5.18
CA VAL A 51 0.51 3.49 5.55
C VAL A 51 -0.83 4.05 6.05
N LEU A 52 -1.91 3.86 5.28
CA LEU A 52 -3.25 4.33 5.65
C LEU A 52 -3.75 3.70 6.95
N LEU A 53 -3.52 2.40 7.15
CA LEU A 53 -3.89 1.72 8.39
C LEU A 53 -3.12 2.28 9.59
N ARG A 54 -1.81 2.51 9.45
CA ARG A 54 -0.98 3.07 10.52
C ARG A 54 -1.40 4.50 10.87
N GLU A 55 -1.67 5.32 9.86
CA GLU A 55 -2.22 6.67 10.05
C GLU A 55 -3.55 6.63 10.82
N ARG A 56 -4.47 5.76 10.40
CA ARG A 56 -5.77 5.60 11.07
C ARG A 56 -5.65 5.16 12.53
N LEU A 57 -4.64 4.35 12.84
CA LEU A 57 -4.36 3.85 14.19
C LEU A 57 -3.47 4.81 15.02
N GLY A 58 -3.06 5.96 14.47
CA GLY A 58 -2.15 6.88 15.14
C GLY A 58 -0.74 6.32 15.34
N ILE A 59 -0.36 5.30 14.58
CA ILE A 59 0.97 4.69 14.65
C ILE A 59 1.91 5.52 13.77
N ALA A 60 2.89 6.16 14.39
CA ALA A 60 3.86 7.01 13.71
C ALA A 60 4.46 6.31 12.47
N THR A 61 4.21 6.87 11.30
CA THR A 61 4.86 6.55 10.01
C THR A 61 6.25 7.20 9.97
N SER A 62 7.05 6.98 11.02
CA SER A 62 8.47 7.26 10.95
C SER A 62 9.10 6.16 10.12
N GLU A 63 9.44 6.45 8.87
CA GLU A 63 10.50 5.72 8.19
C GLU A 63 11.83 6.39 8.57
N ALA A 64 12.76 5.56 9.03
CA ALA A 64 14.18 5.86 9.21
C ALA A 64 14.92 5.62 7.88
#